data_AF-A0A7V7DDA0-F1
#
_entry.id   AF-A0A7V7DDA0-F1
#
_cell.length_a   1.000
_cell.length_b   1.000
_cell.length_c   1.000
_cell.angle_alpha   90.00
_cell.angle_beta   90.00
_cell.angle_gamma   90.00
#
_symmetry.space_group_name_H-M   'P 1'
#
loop_
_entity.id
_entity.type
_entity.pdbx_description
1 polymer ?
#
loop_
_entity_poly.entity_id
_entity_poly.type
_entity_poly.pdbx_seq_one_letter_code
_entity_poly.pdbx_strand_id
1 'polypeptide(L)'
;MEATEDMLKMAGAGEGYVETQSVLRSTRIRLPWLFASCLGGMVAQLKYSTIELAISVGLGLICSMSVAALFGSMMPMVFAKINIDPAVATGPFVTTSIDIISVLFYFFIATTLLGL
;
A
#
# COMPACT_ATOMS: atom_id res chain seq x y z
N MET A 1 -7.41 27.22 -3.11
CA MET A 1 -7.39 26.97 -4.57
C MET A 1 -6.09 26.30 -5.00
N GLU A 2 -4.92 26.79 -4.57
CA GLU A 2 -3.59 26.22 -4.93
C GLU A 2 -3.42 24.74 -4.57
N ALA A 3 -3.76 24.32 -3.33
CA ALA A 3 -3.69 22.91 -2.94
C ALA A 3 -4.62 21.98 -3.77
N THR A 4 -5.78 22.47 -4.20
CA THR A 4 -6.69 21.70 -5.07
C THR A 4 -6.13 21.56 -6.49
N GLU A 5 -5.47 22.59 -7.01
CA GLU A 5 -4.84 22.57 -8.33
C GLU A 5 -3.61 21.66 -8.36
N ASP A 6 -2.80 21.69 -7.31
CA ASP A 6 -1.66 20.77 -7.15
C ASP A 6 -2.11 19.32 -6.96
N MET A 7 -3.22 19.09 -6.23
CA MET A 7 -3.88 17.79 -6.17
C MET A 7 -4.41 17.35 -7.55
N LEU A 8 -4.98 18.24 -8.36
CA LEU A 8 -5.44 17.94 -9.72
C LEU A 8 -4.28 17.63 -10.68
N LYS A 9 -3.15 18.33 -10.53
CA LYS A 9 -1.91 18.07 -11.28
C LYS A 9 -1.29 16.72 -10.87
N MET A 10 -1.25 16.40 -9.58
CA MET A 10 -0.80 15.08 -9.09
C MET A 10 -1.79 13.94 -9.42
N ALA A 11 -3.09 14.23 -9.52
CA ALA A 11 -4.13 13.28 -9.91
C ALA A 11 -4.26 13.07 -11.43
N GLY A 12 -3.49 13.80 -12.25
CA GLY A 12 -3.43 13.60 -13.69
C GLY A 12 -4.53 14.29 -14.52
N ALA A 13 -5.19 15.31 -13.98
CA ALA A 13 -6.37 15.94 -14.58
C ALA A 13 -6.06 17.16 -15.48
N GLY A 14 -4.98 17.14 -16.27
CA GLY A 14 -4.62 18.25 -17.16
C GLY A 14 -4.23 17.81 -18.57
N GLU A 15 -5.09 18.11 -19.56
CA GLU A 15 -5.00 18.24 -21.04
C GLU A 15 -3.79 17.71 -21.88
N GLY A 16 -2.73 17.14 -21.31
CA GLY A 16 -1.54 16.59 -21.99
C GLY A 16 -1.15 15.16 -21.57
N TYR A 17 -2.03 14.42 -20.88
CA TYR A 17 -1.73 13.06 -20.39
C TYR A 17 -1.89 11.94 -21.42
N VAL A 18 -2.57 12.19 -22.55
CA VAL A 18 -2.89 11.13 -23.53
C VAL A 18 -1.67 10.70 -24.36
N GLU A 19 -0.62 11.53 -24.51
CA GLU A 19 0.59 11.14 -25.26
C GLU A 19 1.73 10.58 -24.41
N THR A 20 1.80 10.83 -23.10
CA THR A 20 3.01 10.52 -22.30
C THR A 20 3.06 9.10 -21.70
N GLN A 21 1.95 8.36 -21.67
CA GLN A 21 1.88 7.02 -21.04
C GLN A 21 1.56 5.93 -22.06
N SER A 22 2.44 5.73 -23.04
CA SER A 22 2.51 4.43 -23.74
C SER A 22 2.53 3.32 -22.68
N VAL A 23 1.56 2.42 -22.71
CA VAL A 23 1.40 1.30 -21.76
C VAL A 23 2.73 0.54 -21.59
N LEU A 24 3.55 0.48 -22.64
CA LEU A 24 4.89 -0.10 -22.63
C LEU A 24 5.84 0.54 -21.60
N ARG A 25 5.83 1.86 -21.41
CA ARG A 25 6.72 2.54 -20.46
C ARG A 25 6.32 2.26 -19.01
N SER A 26 5.02 2.30 -18.72
CA SER A 26 4.49 1.95 -17.40
C SER A 26 4.73 0.47 -17.06
N THR A 27 4.57 -0.44 -18.02
CA THR A 27 4.89 -1.87 -17.85
C THR A 27 6.39 -2.08 -17.62
N ARG A 28 7.25 -1.35 -18.32
CA ARG A 28 8.72 -1.47 -18.18
C ARG A 28 9.24 -0.98 -16.82
N ILE A 29 8.57 -0.01 -16.20
CA ILE A 29 8.90 0.46 -14.84
C ILE A 29 8.46 -0.56 -13.78
N ARG A 30 7.41 -1.33 -14.03
CA ARG A 30 6.90 -2.37 -13.11
C ARG A 30 7.67 -3.69 -13.21
N LEU A 31 8.25 -3.98 -14.38
CA LEU A 31 8.95 -5.22 -14.68
C LEU A 31 10.06 -5.59 -13.66
N PRO A 32 10.92 -4.64 -13.23
CA PRO A 32 11.95 -4.92 -12.23
C PRO A 32 11.37 -5.37 -10.89
N TRP A 33 10.29 -4.73 -10.43
CA TRP A 33 9.62 -5.09 -9.19
C TRP A 33 8.97 -6.48 -9.26
N LEU A 34 8.37 -6.82 -10.40
CA LEU A 34 7.83 -8.17 -10.63
C LEU A 34 8.94 -9.23 -10.62
N PHE A 35 10.08 -8.94 -11.23
CA PHE A 35 11.24 -9.84 -11.23
C PHE A 35 11.80 -10.04 -9.81
N ALA A 36 11.95 -8.95 -9.05
CA ALA A 36 12.41 -9.01 -7.66
C ALA A 36 11.45 -9.85 -6.80
N SER A 37 10.13 -9.65 -6.93
CA SER A 37 9.13 -10.44 -6.19
C SER A 37 9.15 -11.92 -6.57
N CYS A 38 9.34 -12.24 -7.85
CA CYS A 38 9.45 -13.63 -8.31
C CYS A 38 10.69 -14.33 -7.71
N LEU A 39 11.86 -13.67 -7.78
CA LEU A 39 13.09 -14.18 -7.21
C LEU A 39 12.99 -14.33 -5.68
N GLY A 40 12.39 -13.36 -4.99
CA GLY A 40 12.14 -13.44 -3.56
C GLY A 40 11.25 -14.63 -3.17
N GLY A 41 10.17 -14.87 -3.91
CA GLY A 41 9.30 -16.03 -3.70
C GLY A 41 10.01 -17.36 -3.92
N MET A 42 10.85 -17.47 -4.95
CA MET A 42 11.67 -18.67 -5.18
C MET A 42 12.64 -18.92 -4.03
N VAL A 43 13.30 -17.88 -3.51
CA VAL A 43 14.22 -18.00 -2.35
C VAL A 43 13.46 -18.39 -1.08
N ALA A 44 12.27 -17.84 -0.86
CA ALA A 44 11.44 -18.18 0.29
C ALA A 44 11.06 -19.67 0.32
N GLN A 45 10.71 -20.25 -0.84
CA GLN A 45 10.40 -21.68 -0.98
C GLN A 45 11.59 -22.61 -0.68
N LEU A 46 12.83 -22.11 -0.78
CA LEU A 46 14.02 -22.88 -0.43
C LEU A 46 14.32 -22.87 1.07
N LYS A 47 13.86 -21.83 1.79
CA LYS A 47 14.11 -21.66 3.23
C LYS A 47 12.98 -22.16 4.12
N TYR A 48 11.74 -22.02 3.67
CA TYR A 48 10.54 -22.27 4.48
C TYR A 48 9.64 -23.33 3.84
N SER A 49 8.90 -24.06 4.68
CA SER A 49 7.91 -25.02 4.19
C SER A 49 6.74 -24.30 3.50
N THR A 50 6.23 -24.87 2.41
CA THR A 50 5.08 -24.32 1.65
C THR A 50 3.86 -24.07 2.55
N ILE A 51 3.63 -24.92 3.55
CA ILE A 51 2.49 -24.80 4.48
C ILE A 51 2.68 -23.62 5.44
N GLU A 52 3.88 -23.45 6.00
CA GLU A 52 4.17 -22.36 6.94
C GLU A 52 4.07 -20.99 6.25
N LEU A 53 4.62 -20.89 5.04
CA LEU A 53 4.50 -19.69 4.21
C LEU A 53 3.04 -19.39 3.86
N ALA A 54 2.27 -20.39 3.42
CA ALA A 54 0.86 -20.19 3.05
C ALA A 54 0.01 -19.71 4.23
N ILE A 55 0.20 -20.29 5.42
CA ILE A 55 -0.51 -19.88 6.64
C ILE A 55 -0.10 -18.47 7.04
N SER A 56 1.21 -18.15 7.03
CA SER A 56 1.71 -16.82 7.37
C SER A 56 1.17 -15.73 6.45
N VAL A 57 1.18 -15.97 5.14
CA VAL A 57 0.65 -15.01 4.16
C VAL A 57 -0.87 -14.88 4.31
N GLY A 58 -1.60 -15.98 4.46
CA GLY A 58 -3.06 -15.96 4.60
C GLY A 58 -3.52 -15.19 5.84
N LEU A 59 -2.97 -15.52 7.01
CA LEU A 59 -3.29 -14.81 8.26
C LEU A 59 -2.81 -13.36 8.23
N GLY A 60 -1.62 -13.12 7.67
CA GLY A 60 -1.05 -11.79 7.49
C GLY A 60 -1.97 -10.87 6.71
N LEU A 61 -2.52 -11.35 5.58
CA LEU A 61 -3.44 -10.60 4.74
C LEU A 61 -4.78 -10.32 5.45
N ILE A 62 -5.40 -11.32 6.08
CA ILE A 62 -6.68 -11.12 6.77
C ILE A 62 -6.55 -10.06 7.88
N CYS A 63 -5.48 -10.14 8.66
CA CYS A 63 -5.23 -9.20 9.73
C CYS A 63 -4.91 -7.80 9.19
N SER A 64 -4.00 -7.68 8.21
CA SER A 64 -3.60 -6.38 7.65
C SER A 64 -4.76 -5.66 6.97
N MET A 65 -5.64 -6.39 6.25
CA MET A 65 -6.84 -5.82 5.63
C MET A 65 -7.85 -5.34 6.68
N SER A 66 -8.01 -6.10 7.77
CA SER A 66 -8.91 -5.73 8.87
C SER A 66 -8.42 -4.45 9.57
N VAL A 67 -7.12 -4.37 9.85
CA VAL A 67 -6.48 -3.18 10.43
C VAL A 67 -6.58 -2.00 9.46
N ALA A 68 -6.32 -2.22 8.16
CA ALA A 68 -6.47 -1.18 7.14
C ALA A 68 -7.89 -0.57 7.11
N ALA A 69 -8.93 -1.41 7.19
CA ALA A 69 -10.32 -0.94 7.23
C ALA A 69 -10.64 -0.13 8.50
N LEU A 70 -10.12 -0.57 9.65
CA LEU A 70 -10.26 0.15 10.91
C LEU A 70 -9.56 1.51 10.84
N PHE A 71 -8.28 1.55 10.46
CA PHE A 71 -7.52 2.80 10.37
C PHE A 71 -8.05 3.74 9.28
N GLY A 72 -8.52 3.20 8.15
CA GLY A 72 -9.10 4.01 7.08
C GLY A 72 -10.40 4.71 7.48
N SER A 73 -11.22 4.10 8.33
CA SER A 73 -12.41 4.75 8.88
C SER A 73 -12.10 5.64 10.09
N MET A 74 -11.08 5.30 10.88
CA MET A 74 -10.70 6.07 12.08
C MET A 74 -9.98 7.37 11.75
N MET A 75 -9.12 7.41 10.72
CA MET A 75 -8.34 8.61 10.41
C MET A 75 -9.21 9.88 10.16
N PRO A 76 -10.29 9.83 9.35
CA PRO A 76 -11.19 10.98 9.20
C PRO A 76 -11.80 11.46 10.52
N MET A 77 -12.17 10.53 11.42
CA MET A 77 -12.74 10.85 12.74
C MET A 77 -11.71 11.50 13.67
N VAL A 78 -10.45 11.04 13.61
CA VAL A 78 -9.35 11.63 14.37
C VAL A 78 -9.11 13.07 13.92
N PHE A 79 -9.04 13.32 12.61
CA PHE A 79 -8.87 14.68 12.06
C PHE A 79 -9.99 15.62 12.46
N ALA A 80 -11.24 15.17 12.36
CA ALA A 80 -12.39 15.94 12.82
C ALA A 80 -12.27 16.31 14.32
N LYS A 81 -11.74 15.40 15.15
CA LYS A 81 -11.57 15.64 16.60
C LYS A 81 -10.45 16.62 16.93
N ILE A 82 -9.42 16.74 16.09
CA ILE A 82 -8.30 17.66 16.27
C ILE A 82 -8.48 18.99 15.49
N ASN A 83 -9.70 19.29 15.03
CA ASN A 83 -10.03 20.48 14.22
C ASN A 83 -9.22 20.59 12.90
N ILE A 84 -8.77 19.46 12.35
CA ILE A 84 -8.19 19.40 11.01
C ILE A 84 -9.30 18.97 10.06
N ASP A 85 -9.50 19.73 8.97
CA ASP A 85 -10.51 19.41 7.96
C ASP A 85 -10.21 18.04 7.32
N PRO A 86 -11.06 17.03 7.55
CA PRO A 86 -10.88 15.71 6.97
C PRO A 86 -10.81 15.79 5.44
N ALA A 87 -11.57 16.66 4.78
CA ALA A 87 -11.62 16.72 3.32
C ALA A 87 -10.26 17.07 2.68
N VAL A 88 -9.41 17.80 3.40
CA VAL A 88 -8.06 18.18 2.95
C VAL A 88 -7.03 17.13 3.36
N ALA A 89 -7.18 16.55 4.55
CA ALA A 89 -6.22 15.58 5.09
C ALA A 89 -6.46 14.13 4.62
N THR A 90 -7.67 13.76 4.19
CA THR A 90 -8.01 12.36 3.85
C THR A 90 -7.52 11.90 2.49
N GLY A 91 -6.86 12.76 1.72
CA GLY A 91 -6.25 12.40 0.44
C GLY A 91 -4.99 11.52 0.63
N PRO A 92 -3.79 12.00 0.29
CA PRO A 92 -2.57 11.19 0.33
C PRO A 92 -2.18 10.71 1.73
N PHE A 93 -2.53 11.44 2.79
CA PHE A 93 -2.08 11.11 4.15
C PHE A 93 -2.75 9.86 4.72
N VAL A 94 -4.05 9.66 4.46
CA VAL A 94 -4.80 8.50 4.98
C VAL A 94 -4.35 7.22 4.31
N THR A 95 -4.20 7.23 2.99
CA THR A 95 -3.69 6.07 2.25
C THR A 95 -2.27 5.73 2.67
N THR A 96 -1.38 6.71 2.84
CA THR A 96 -0.02 6.44 3.35
C THR A 96 0.00 5.90 4.77
N SER A 97 -0.91 6.38 5.63
CA SER A 97 -1.01 5.89 7.02
C SER A 97 -1.49 4.44 7.04
N ILE A 98 -2.49 4.11 6.22
CA ILE A 98 -2.97 2.74 6.04
C ILE A 98 -1.85 1.85 5.50
N ASP A 99 -1.09 2.30 4.50
CA ASP A 99 0.00 1.53 3.90
C ASP A 99 1.09 1.21 4.95
N ILE A 100 1.51 2.20 5.73
CA ILE A 100 2.54 2.00 6.78
C ILE A 100 2.04 1.02 7.84
N ILE A 101 0.83 1.24 8.37
CA ILE A 101 0.30 0.42 9.46
C ILE A 101 0.03 -1.01 8.98
N SER A 102 -0.59 -1.18 7.82
CA SER A 102 -0.92 -2.51 7.27
C SER A 102 0.33 -3.35 6.97
N VAL A 103 1.39 -2.73 6.43
CA VAL A 103 2.68 -3.39 6.17
C VAL A 103 3.38 -3.78 7.49
N LEU A 104 3.32 -2.93 8.52
CA LEU A 104 3.86 -3.27 9.84
C LEU A 104 3.18 -4.50 10.45
N PHE A 105 1.85 -4.59 10.36
CA PHE A 105 1.11 -5.77 10.83
C PHE A 105 1.41 -7.02 10.00
N TYR A 106 1.56 -6.88 8.68
CA TYR A 106 1.99 -7.99 7.83
C TYR A 106 3.36 -8.52 8.27
N PHE A 107 4.36 -7.65 8.44
CA PHE A 107 5.68 -8.06 8.90
C PHE A 107 5.67 -8.59 10.33
N PHE A 108 4.84 -8.06 11.22
CA PHE A 108 4.68 -8.57 12.59
C PHE A 108 4.24 -10.03 12.59
N ILE A 109 3.24 -10.37 11.76
CA ILE A 109 2.74 -11.74 11.61
C ILE A 109 3.79 -12.64 10.96
N ALA A 110 4.43 -12.15 9.89
CA ALA A 110 5.50 -12.89 9.21
C ALA A 110 6.68 -13.18 10.15
N THR A 111 7.10 -12.22 10.97
CA THR A 111 8.17 -12.37 11.96
C THR A 111 7.78 -13.39 13.03
N THR A 112 6.55 -13.32 13.54
CA THR A 112 6.08 -14.22 14.60
C THR A 112 5.95 -15.66 14.12
N LEU A 113 5.50 -15.87 12.88
CA LEU A 113 5.24 -17.21 12.33
C LEU A 113 6.46 -17.84 11.64
N LEU A 114 7.27 -17.05 10.94
CA LEU A 114 8.44 -17.54 10.18
C LEU A 114 9.77 -17.31 10.90
N GLY A 115 9.76 -16.64 12.06
CA GLY A 115 10.98 -16.33 12.82
C GLY A 115 11.99 -15.49 12.04
N LEU A 116 11.48 -14.55 11.22
CA LEU A 116 12.29 -13.61 10.42
C LEU A 116 13.09 -12.62 11.29
#